data_AF-A0A958W2E3-F1
#
_entry.id   AF-A0A958W2E3-F1
#
_cell.length_a   1.000
_cell.length_b   1.000
_cell.length_c   1.000
_cell.angle_alpha   90.00
_cell.angle_beta   90.00
_cell.angle_gamma   90.00
#
_symmetry.space_group_name_H-M   'P 1'
#
loop_
_entity.id
_entity.type
_entity.pdbx_description
1 polymer ?
#
loop_
_entity_poly.entity_id
_entity_poly.type
_entity_poly.pdbx_seq_one_letter_code
_entity_poly.pdbx_strand_id
1 'polypeptide(L)' 'CNACVEACPVLINPLEIILEMRRYVAMEESGSPAQWNAMFQNIETSFAPWKFPASDRFNWANELKSKS' A
#
# COMPACT_ATOMS: atom_id res chain seq x y z
N CYS A 1 -10.33 1.33 7.51
CA CYS A 1 -10.97 0.28 8.31
C CYS A 1 -12.36 -0.12 7.79
N ASN A 2 -12.92 0.53 6.76
CA ASN A 2 -14.23 0.22 6.20
C ASN A 2 -15.46 0.43 7.13
N ALA A 3 -15.24 0.78 8.39
CA ALA A 3 -16.30 0.96 9.39
C ALA A 3 -17.43 1.92 8.97
N CYS A 4 -17.11 3.03 8.29
CA CYS A 4 -18.13 3.99 7.84
C CYS A 4 -19.08 3.42 6.77
N VAL A 5 -18.63 2.44 5.99
CA VAL A 5 -19.45 1.75 4.98
C VAL A 5 -20.36 0.74 5.67
N GLU A 6 -19.80 -0.03 6.61
CA GLU A 6 -20.53 -1.07 7.36
C GLU A 6 -21.59 -0.49 8.30
N ALA A 7 -21.33 0.64 8.92
CA ALA A 7 -22.26 1.30 9.83
C ALA A 7 -23.40 2.05 9.10
N CYS A 8 -23.33 2.22 7.78
CA CYS A 8 -24.26 3.08 7.06
C CYS A 8 -25.66 2.44 6.94
N PRO A 9 -26.71 3.04 7.53
CA PRO A 9 -28.06 2.46 7.52
C PRO A 9 -28.78 2.54 6.17
N VAL A 10 -28.25 3.33 5.23
CA VAL A 10 -28.82 3.55 3.89
C VAL A 10 -27.89 3.07 2.77
N LEU A 11 -26.88 2.26 3.13
CA LEU A 11 -25.99 1.58 2.17
C LEU A 11 -25.21 2.51 1.23
N ILE A 12 -24.85 3.70 1.72
CA ILE A 12 -23.93 4.59 1.00
C ILE A 12 -22.49 4.09 1.22
N ASN A 13 -21.64 4.29 0.20
CA ASN A 13 -20.21 4.02 0.28
C ASN A 13 -19.39 5.33 0.21
N PRO A 14 -19.17 6.03 1.34
CA PRO A 14 -18.33 7.24 1.36
C PRO A 14 -16.86 6.94 1.02
N LEU A 15 -16.40 5.71 1.25
CA LEU A 15 -14.99 5.35 1.08
C LEU A 15 -14.58 5.37 -0.40
N GLU A 16 -15.48 4.95 -1.30
CA GLU A 16 -15.27 4.98 -2.75
C GLU A 16 -15.03 6.41 -3.26
N ILE A 17 -15.88 7.36 -2.86
CA ILE A 17 -15.73 8.77 -3.23
C ILE A 17 -14.39 9.32 -2.73
N ILE A 18 -14.00 8.98 -1.49
CA ILE A 18 -12.71 9.41 -0.92
C ILE A 18 -11.53 8.84 -1.72
N LEU A 19 -11.62 7.59 -2.16
CA LEU A 19 -10.57 6.96 -2.96
C LEU A 19 -10.44 7.65 -4.33
N GLU A 20 -11.56 7.96 -4.99
CA GLU A 20 -11.54 8.68 -6.27
C GLU A 20 -10.95 10.09 -6.13
N MET A 21 -11.30 10.84 -5.09
CA MET A 21 -10.67 12.14 -4.81
C MET A 21 -9.16 12.01 -4.60
N ARG A 22 -8.71 11.00 -3.84
CA ARG A 22 -7.27 10.76 -3.61
C ARG A 22 -6.54 10.38 -4.91
N ARG A 23 -7.21 9.61 -5.77
CA ARG A 23 -6.68 9.20 -7.07
C ARG A 23 -6.47 10.40 -7.98
N TYR A 24 -7.44 11.31 -8.01
CA TYR A 24 -7.32 12.58 -8.73
C TYR A 24 -6.14 13.43 -8.21
N VAL A 25 -6.02 13.60 -6.89
CA VAL A 25 -4.88 14.33 -6.29
C VAL A 25 -3.54 13.68 -6.64
N ALA A 26 -3.47 12.34 -6.62
CA ALA A 26 -2.23 11.62 -6.87
C ALA A 26 -1.78 11.67 -8.34
N MET A 27 -2.71 11.49 -9.29
CA MET A 27 -2.37 11.38 -10.72
C MET A 27 -2.43 12.73 -11.44
N GLU A 28 -3.43 13.57 -11.15
CA GLU A 28 -3.65 14.80 -11.91
C GLU A 28 -3.02 16.02 -11.25
N GLU A 29 -3.10 16.12 -9.92
CA GLU A 29 -2.45 17.21 -9.19
C GLU A 29 -1.00 16.88 -8.80
N SER A 30 -0.53 15.66 -9.06
CA SER A 30 0.79 15.17 -8.65
C SER A 30 1.07 15.34 -7.13
N GLY A 31 0.03 15.39 -6.31
CA GLY A 31 0.06 15.72 -4.88
C GLY A 31 0.36 14.56 -3.95
N SER A 32 1.16 13.58 -4.37
CA SER A 32 1.44 12.38 -3.57
C SER A 32 2.51 12.64 -2.48
N PRO A 33 2.35 12.06 -1.27
CA PRO A 33 3.37 12.16 -0.22
C PRO A 33 4.74 11.63 -0.66
N ALA A 34 5.84 12.24 -0.20
CA ALA A 34 7.19 11.86 -0.59
C ALA A 34 7.53 10.38 -0.30
N GLN A 35 7.01 9.83 0.80
CA GLN A 35 7.18 8.41 1.15
C GLN A 35 6.48 7.48 0.16
N TRP A 36 5.35 7.92 -0.41
CA TRP A 36 4.61 7.15 -1.41
C TRP A 36 5.33 7.19 -2.76
N ASN A 37 5.96 8.31 -3.11
CA ASN A 37 6.78 8.39 -4.32
C ASN A 37 7.95 7.39 -4.28
N ALA A 38 8.61 7.25 -3.13
CA ALA A 38 9.63 6.23 -2.94
C ALA A 38 9.06 4.80 -3.06
N MET A 39 7.86 4.57 -2.52
CA MET A 39 7.15 3.30 -2.68
C MET A 39 6.81 3.01 -4.16
N PHE A 40 6.29 3.98 -4.92
CA PHE A 40 5.96 3.82 -6.33
C PHE A 40 7.20 3.43 -7.15
N GLN A 41 8.33 4.11 -6.94
CA GLN A 41 9.60 3.77 -7.58
C GLN A 41 10.07 2.35 -7.22
N ASN A 42 9.92 1.92 -5.96
CA ASN A 42 10.28 0.56 -5.57
C ASN A 42 9.39 -0.49 -6.25
N ILE A 43 8.08 -0.21 -6.37
CA ILE A 43 7.14 -1.08 -7.07
C ILE A 43 7.51 -1.20 -8.55
N GLU A 44 7.84 -0.09 -9.22
CA GLU A 44 8.20 -0.08 -10.64
C GLU A 44 9.52 -0.83 -10.92
N THR A 45 10.50 -0.72 -10.03
CA THR A 45 11.85 -1.27 -10.26
C THR A 45 12.03 -2.68 -9.73
N SER A 46 11.39 -3.00 -8.60
CA SER A 46 11.65 -4.21 -7.83
C SER A 46 10.39 -5.05 -7.61
N PHE A 47 9.24 -4.63 -8.13
CA PHE A 47 7.92 -5.26 -7.92
C PHE A 47 7.55 -5.42 -6.44
N ALA A 48 8.17 -4.63 -5.57
CA ALA A 48 7.97 -4.68 -4.13
C ALA A 48 7.93 -3.25 -3.57
N PRO A 49 6.97 -2.91 -2.70
CA PRO A 49 6.90 -1.57 -2.08
C PRO A 49 8.07 -1.30 -1.13
N TRP A 50 8.64 -2.38 -0.59
CA TRP A 50 9.81 -2.35 0.29
C TRP A 50 11.05 -2.70 -0.52
N LYS A 51 12.11 -1.91 -0.38
CA LYS A 51 13.38 -2.02 -1.13
C LYS A 51 14.24 -3.19 -0.64
N PHE A 52 13.66 -4.39 -0.54
CA PHE A 52 14.37 -5.61 -0.18
C PHE A 52 14.61 -6.49 -1.40
N PRO A 53 15.80 -7.10 -1.55
CA PRO A 53 16.06 -8.07 -2.61
C PRO A 53 15.13 -9.27 -2.53
N ALA A 54 14.69 -9.78 -3.69
CA ALA A 54 13.85 -10.98 -3.74
C ALA A 54 14.54 -12.22 -3.17
N SER A 55 15.88 -12.30 -3.26
CA SER A 55 16.71 -13.36 -2.67
C SER A 55 16.54 -13.45 -1.16
N ASP A 56 16.31 -12.32 -0.51
CA ASP A 56 16.34 -12.20 0.95
C ASP A 56 14.98 -12.49 1.58
N ARG A 57 13.95 -12.71 0.76
CA ARG A 57 12.57 -12.97 1.19
C ARG A 57 12.44 -14.18 2.13
N PHE A 58 13.34 -15.16 2.04
CA PHE A 58 13.31 -16.37 2.85
C PHE A 58 14.29 -16.36 4.04
N ASN A 59 15.01 -15.26 4.28
CA ASN A 59 15.99 -15.18 5.37
C ASN A 59 15.36 -15.47 6.74
N TRP A 60 14.13 -14.99 6.98
CA TRP A 60 13.37 -15.27 8.21
C TRP A 60 13.17 -16.77 8.47
N ALA A 61 12.97 -17.58 7.42
CA ALA A 61 12.75 -19.02 7.56
C ALA A 61 14.06 -19.76 7.90
N ASN A 62 15.18 -19.28 7.37
CA ASN A 62 16.51 -19.81 7.69
C ASN A 62 16.92 -19.46 9.12
N GLU A 63 16.60 -18.26 9.59
CA GLU A 63 16.81 -17.83 10.98
C GLU A 63 15.99 -18.64 12.00
N LEU A 64 14.81 -19.11 11.62
CA LEU A 64 14.01 -20.00 12.48
C LEU A 64 14.62 -21.40 12.56
N LYS A 65 15.14 -21.93 11.44
CA LYS A 65 15.78 -23.25 11.41
C LYS A 65 17.09 -23.29 12.20
N SER A 66 17.86 -22.20 12.22
CA SER A 66 19.12 -22.14 12.97
C SER A 66 18.95 -21.96 14.48
N LYS A 67 17.75 -21.59 14.94
CA LYS A 67 17.39 -21.44 16.35
C LYS A 67 16.70 -22.66 16.97
N SER A 68 16.47 -23.71 16.17
CA SER A 68 16.01 -25.03 16.63
C SER A 68 17.18 -25.96 16.88
#